data_AF-A0AAV5W9L0-F1
#
_entry.id   AF-A0AAV5W9L0-F1
#
_cell.length_a   1.000
_cell.length_b   1.000
_cell.length_c   1.000
_cell.angle_alpha   90.00
_cell.angle_beta   90.00
_cell.angle_gamma   90.00
#
_symmetry.space_group_name_H-M   'P 1'
#
loop_
_entity.id
_entity.type
_entity.pdbx_description
1 polymer ?
#
loop_
_entity_poly.entity_id
_entity_poly.type
_entity_poly.pdbx_seq_one_letter_code
_entity_poly.pdbx_strand_id
1 'polypeptide(L)'
;RERKTTSDESLSRSRVASMRNECKKWPRKESIHTELRCSIDPELLKRNVDAKTFFEDDQVKDNGSIFCKRDNFDNLKSVIPMCKFNGIHIKMEDDCPQGGDDVRLCLLKTLGAHDMRSLPCVSCFDPLAIYDKYPLVDGIFFLSTLPRQGVPSVHLLFDGRPFYIQVLCVRCLWSDWDCRHCGDESFMGRSLILGTLYTFDVISIPQCCTPLCHSCNAPISVPPQLIQYIKMGNYSLVHEPITCSSCGTTRDHLSRRITDYNLNRQFSQSGVTLIGIEATVPMTSPKLGTDLIVDSSIS
;
A
#
# COMPACT_ATOMS: atom_id res chain seq x y z
N ARG A 1 -67.92 -32.19 2.30
CA ARG A 1 -67.39 -33.42 1.64
C ARG A 1 -67.18 -33.04 0.18
N GLU A 2 -66.10 -32.32 -0.11
CA GLU A 2 -65.89 -31.67 -1.42
C GLU A 2 -64.60 -32.18 -2.06
N ARG A 3 -64.67 -32.50 -3.35
CA ARG A 3 -63.52 -32.67 -4.23
C ARG A 3 -63.88 -32.16 -5.61
N LYS A 4 -62.94 -31.35 -6.14
CA LYS A 4 -62.57 -31.13 -7.56
C LYS A 4 -63.62 -30.39 -8.40
N THR A 5 -63.31 -29.41 -9.24
CA THR A 5 -62.08 -29.03 -9.97
C THR A 5 -62.35 -27.65 -10.60
N THR A 6 -61.39 -26.74 -10.68
CA THR A 6 -61.54 -25.49 -11.45
C THR A 6 -60.36 -25.26 -12.38
N SER A 7 -60.70 -25.14 -13.66
CA SER A 7 -59.92 -24.74 -14.81
C SER A 7 -60.02 -23.23 -15.04
N ASP A 8 -58.95 -22.69 -15.65
CA ASP A 8 -58.83 -21.47 -16.49
C ASP A 8 -59.91 -20.38 -16.44
N GLU A 9 -59.48 -19.16 -16.09
CA GLU A 9 -59.57 -17.96 -16.95
C GLU A 9 -59.25 -16.69 -16.13
N SER A 10 -58.21 -15.94 -16.51
CA SER A 10 -58.16 -14.49 -16.28
C SER A 10 -57.12 -13.81 -17.18
N LEU A 11 -57.52 -13.59 -18.43
CA LEU A 11 -57.01 -12.51 -19.27
C LEU A 11 -57.79 -11.24 -18.92
N SER A 12 -57.13 -10.24 -18.32
CA SER A 12 -57.35 -8.81 -18.63
C SER A 12 -56.54 -7.90 -17.69
N ARG A 13 -55.50 -7.26 -18.22
CA ARG A 13 -55.45 -5.80 -18.44
C ARG A 13 -54.10 -5.33 -18.98
N SER A 14 -54.23 -4.56 -20.04
CA SER A 14 -53.22 -4.11 -20.99
C SER A 14 -52.24 -3.06 -20.46
N ARG A 15 -51.00 -3.18 -20.96
CA ARG A 15 -50.16 -2.14 -21.62
C ARG A 15 -50.12 -0.73 -21.01
N VAL A 16 -49.01 -0.43 -20.33
CA VAL A 16 -48.17 0.77 -20.58
C VAL A 16 -46.73 0.44 -20.17
N ALA A 17 -45.82 0.32 -21.15
CA ALA A 17 -44.38 0.62 -21.02
C ALA A 17 -43.63 0.13 -22.28
N SER A 18 -43.67 0.94 -23.34
CA SER A 18 -42.61 0.94 -24.35
C SER A 18 -41.73 2.16 -24.09
N MET A 19 -40.44 2.02 -24.41
CA MET A 19 -39.33 2.96 -24.21
C MET A 19 -38.57 2.82 -22.87
N ARG A 20 -37.65 1.85 -22.83
CA ARG A 20 -36.38 2.02 -22.11
C ARG A 20 -35.22 1.75 -23.05
N ASN A 21 -34.43 2.81 -23.19
CA ASN A 21 -33.16 2.92 -23.89
C ASN A 21 -32.30 1.66 -23.85
N GLU A 22 -31.79 1.31 -25.03
CA GLU A 22 -30.62 0.45 -25.21
C GLU A 22 -29.38 1.15 -24.61
N CYS A 23 -29.22 1.09 -23.30
CA CYS A 23 -27.93 1.34 -22.69
C CYS A 23 -27.09 0.07 -22.89
N LYS A 24 -26.18 0.17 -23.86
CA LYS A 24 -25.10 -0.78 -24.19
C LYS A 24 -24.67 -1.57 -22.94
N LYS A 25 -25.11 -2.84 -22.85
CA LYS A 25 -24.58 -3.81 -21.90
C LYS A 25 -23.12 -4.02 -22.24
N TRP A 26 -22.23 -3.49 -21.41
CA TRP A 26 -20.83 -3.87 -21.45
C TRP A 26 -20.73 -5.39 -21.24
N PRO A 27 -20.01 -6.13 -22.10
CA PRO A 27 -19.72 -7.52 -21.81
C PRO A 27 -18.91 -7.54 -20.51
N ARG A 28 -19.42 -8.24 -19.49
CA ARG A 28 -18.61 -8.66 -18.34
C ARG A 28 -17.47 -9.49 -18.93
N LYS A 29 -16.29 -8.88 -19.09
CA LYS A 29 -15.06 -9.60 -19.35
C LYS A 29 -14.92 -10.59 -18.19
N GLU A 30 -14.78 -11.86 -18.50
CA GLU A 30 -14.49 -12.91 -17.52
C GLU A 30 -13.37 -12.39 -16.60
N SER A 31 -13.63 -12.43 -15.30
CA SER A 31 -12.72 -11.95 -14.28
C SER A 31 -11.40 -12.71 -14.39
N ILE A 32 -10.40 -12.09 -15.03
CA ILE A 32 -9.00 -12.45 -14.82
C ILE A 32 -8.81 -12.36 -13.31
N HIS A 33 -8.70 -13.50 -12.65
CA HIS A 33 -8.57 -13.58 -11.21
C HIS A 33 -7.18 -13.08 -10.84
N THR A 34 -7.02 -11.77 -10.66
CA THR A 34 -5.77 -11.15 -10.20
C THR A 34 -5.44 -11.75 -8.83
N GLU A 35 -4.31 -12.45 -8.74
CA GLU A 35 -3.96 -13.22 -7.55
C GLU A 35 -2.76 -12.58 -6.82
N LEU A 36 -2.97 -12.28 -5.54
CA LEU A 36 -1.90 -11.89 -4.60
C LEU A 36 -1.26 -13.15 -4.05
N ARG A 37 0.06 -13.31 -4.23
CA ARG A 37 0.82 -14.47 -3.72
C ARG A 37 2.00 -14.02 -2.86
N CYS A 38 2.17 -14.67 -1.72
CA CYS A 38 3.41 -14.60 -0.97
C CYS A 38 4.50 -15.33 -1.76
N SER A 39 5.55 -14.62 -2.19
CA SER A 39 6.79 -15.25 -2.62
C SER A 39 7.81 -15.05 -1.53
N ILE A 40 7.87 -16.03 -0.66
CA ILE A 40 8.82 -16.04 0.44
C ILE A 40 9.94 -16.99 0.04
N ASP A 41 11.17 -16.46 -0.02
CA ASP A 41 12.36 -17.27 -0.23
C ASP A 41 12.49 -18.31 0.90
N PRO A 42 12.52 -19.62 0.61
CA PRO A 42 12.69 -20.66 1.63
C PRO A 42 13.93 -20.46 2.50
N GLU A 43 15.01 -19.91 1.95
CA GLU A 43 16.24 -19.63 2.70
C GLU A 43 16.10 -18.42 3.63
N LEU A 44 15.21 -17.47 3.30
CA LEU A 44 14.85 -16.37 4.21
C LEU A 44 14.07 -16.90 5.42
N LEU A 45 13.09 -17.79 5.18
CA LEU A 45 12.33 -18.44 6.26
C LEU A 45 13.24 -19.23 7.18
N LYS A 46 14.10 -20.07 6.61
CA LYS A 46 15.04 -20.89 7.36
C LYS A 46 15.98 -20.03 8.22
N ARG A 47 16.59 -18.99 7.63
CA ARG A 47 17.43 -18.04 8.38
C ARG A 47 16.68 -17.35 9.51
N ASN A 48 15.43 -16.95 9.31
CA ASN A 48 14.68 -16.29 10.37
C ASN A 48 14.27 -17.25 11.50
N VAL A 49 13.96 -18.51 11.18
CA VAL A 49 13.71 -19.55 12.19
C VAL A 49 15.00 -19.86 12.98
N ASP A 50 16.13 -19.96 12.29
CA ASP A 50 17.41 -20.35 12.89
C ASP A 50 18.10 -19.20 13.67
N ALA A 51 17.96 -17.96 13.19
CA ALA A 51 18.66 -16.80 13.75
C ALA A 51 17.88 -16.08 14.86
N LYS A 52 16.57 -16.29 14.96
CA LYS A 52 15.72 -15.58 15.91
C LYS A 52 15.12 -16.58 16.86
N THR A 53 15.35 -16.35 18.15
CA THR A 53 14.68 -17.06 19.22
C THR A 53 13.23 -16.58 19.31
N PHE A 54 12.45 -16.86 18.27
CA PHE A 54 11.06 -16.44 18.13
C PHE A 54 10.18 -16.90 19.31
N PHE A 55 10.54 -18.04 19.90
CA PHE A 55 9.92 -18.57 21.12
C PHE A 55 10.38 -17.88 22.40
N GLU A 56 11.49 -17.14 22.37
CA GLU A 56 11.96 -16.31 23.48
C GLU A 56 11.42 -14.87 23.39
N ASP A 57 10.86 -14.48 22.24
CA ASP A 57 10.23 -13.18 22.06
C ASP A 57 8.97 -13.07 22.94
N ASP A 58 8.99 -12.15 23.90
CA ASP A 58 7.91 -11.98 24.87
C ASP A 58 6.58 -11.58 24.21
N GLN A 59 6.62 -10.79 23.12
CA GLN A 59 5.40 -10.45 22.40
C GLN A 59 4.78 -11.67 21.71
N VAL A 60 5.62 -12.53 21.13
CA VAL A 60 5.15 -13.78 20.52
C VAL A 60 4.61 -14.72 21.59
N LYS A 61 5.23 -14.81 22.77
CA LYS A 61 4.71 -15.62 23.88
C LYS A 61 3.34 -15.12 24.34
N ASP A 62 3.18 -13.81 24.46
CA ASP A 62 1.95 -13.20 24.96
C ASP A 62 0.82 -13.24 23.93
N ASN A 63 1.13 -12.98 22.66
CA ASN A 63 0.12 -12.73 21.62
C ASN A 63 0.07 -13.80 20.53
N GLY A 64 1.01 -14.73 20.49
CA GLY A 64 1.15 -15.72 19.42
C GLY A 64 1.61 -15.13 18.08
N SER A 65 2.03 -13.86 18.05
CA SER A 65 2.31 -13.09 16.83
C SER A 65 3.37 -12.01 17.05
N ILE A 66 4.24 -11.78 16.05
CA ILE A 66 5.17 -10.64 16.04
C ILE A 66 4.48 -9.30 15.74
N PHE A 67 3.23 -9.33 15.32
CA PHE A 67 2.45 -8.14 15.04
C PHE A 67 1.70 -7.69 16.27
N CYS A 68 1.58 -6.37 16.43
CA CYS A 68 0.93 -5.78 17.60
C CYS A 68 -0.58 -6.07 17.58
N LYS A 69 -1.16 -6.28 18.75
CA LYS A 69 -2.60 -6.11 18.94
C LYS A 69 -2.91 -4.63 19.00
N ARG A 70 -4.06 -4.24 18.45
CA ARG A 70 -4.51 -2.85 18.48
C ARG A 70 -5.35 -2.59 19.73
N ASP A 71 -4.83 -1.74 20.62
CA ASP A 71 -5.54 -1.36 21.84
C ASP A 71 -6.47 -0.16 21.64
N ASN A 72 -6.10 0.78 20.77
CA ASN A 72 -6.86 1.99 20.51
C ASN A 72 -6.65 2.50 19.06
N PHE A 73 -7.34 3.60 18.76
CA PHE A 73 -7.33 4.26 17.45
C PHE A 73 -6.94 5.74 17.56
N ASP A 74 -6.24 6.12 18.62
CA ASP A 74 -6.08 7.53 18.98
C ASP A 74 -5.28 8.31 17.93
N ASN A 75 -4.27 7.68 17.33
CA ASN A 75 -3.52 8.27 16.23
C ASN A 75 -4.42 8.53 14.99
N LEU A 76 -5.29 7.58 14.62
CA LEU A 76 -6.27 7.78 13.55
C LEU A 76 -7.28 8.88 13.90
N LYS A 77 -7.83 8.87 15.12
CA LYS A 77 -8.79 9.87 15.62
C LYS A 77 -8.20 11.28 15.66
N SER A 78 -6.88 11.41 15.88
CA SER A 78 -6.19 12.70 15.90
C SER A 78 -6.05 13.38 14.52
N VAL A 79 -6.23 12.61 13.44
CA VAL A 79 -6.00 13.07 12.06
C VAL A 79 -7.28 13.07 11.22
N ILE A 80 -8.12 12.05 11.38
CA ILE A 80 -9.29 11.83 10.55
C ILE A 80 -10.50 12.51 11.18
N PRO A 81 -11.30 13.28 10.42
CA PRO A 81 -12.57 13.80 10.90
C PRO A 81 -13.50 12.67 11.38
N MET A 82 -14.20 12.88 12.50
CA MET A 82 -15.10 11.85 13.07
C MET A 82 -16.17 11.35 12.08
N CYS A 83 -16.62 12.18 11.14
CA CYS A 83 -17.57 11.77 10.10
C CYS A 83 -16.99 10.74 9.11
N LYS A 84 -15.66 10.61 9.02
CA LYS A 84 -14.94 9.60 8.24
C LYS A 84 -14.41 8.45 9.09
N PHE A 85 -14.75 8.38 10.37
CA PHE A 85 -14.34 7.27 11.24
C PHE A 85 -15.38 6.13 11.19
N ASN A 86 -15.41 5.38 10.08
CA ASN A 86 -16.37 4.30 9.85
C ASN A 86 -15.86 3.28 8.79
N GLY A 87 -16.55 2.15 8.64
CA GLY A 87 -16.21 1.05 7.72
C GLY A 87 -16.15 1.41 6.23
N ILE A 88 -16.65 2.59 5.83
CA ILE A 88 -16.55 3.08 4.44
C ILE A 88 -15.16 3.66 4.15
N HIS A 89 -14.53 4.27 5.16
CA HIS A 89 -13.26 4.99 5.02
C HIS A 89 -12.09 4.28 5.71
N ILE A 90 -12.39 3.35 6.60
CA ILE A 90 -11.41 2.58 7.36
C ILE A 90 -11.81 1.13 7.23
N LYS A 91 -10.90 0.27 6.76
CA LYS A 91 -11.15 -1.16 6.71
C LYS A 91 -11.23 -1.69 8.15
N MET A 92 -12.40 -2.18 8.55
CA MET A 92 -12.63 -2.78 9.86
C MET A 92 -12.68 -4.31 9.75
N GLU A 93 -12.51 -5.01 10.88
CA GLU A 93 -12.49 -6.48 10.93
C GLU A 93 -13.84 -7.11 10.54
N ASP A 94 -14.95 -6.52 10.99
CA ASP A 94 -16.30 -7.06 10.83
C ASP A 94 -16.86 -6.97 9.39
N ASP A 95 -16.16 -6.29 8.48
CA ASP A 95 -16.59 -6.06 7.09
C ASP A 95 -16.35 -7.26 6.16
N CYS A 96 -16.09 -8.48 6.67
CA CYS A 96 -15.87 -9.62 5.78
C CYS A 96 -16.42 -10.98 6.24
N PRO A 97 -17.49 -11.48 5.59
CA PRO A 97 -17.97 -12.83 5.84
C PRO A 97 -17.08 -13.95 5.28
N GLN A 98 -16.22 -13.73 4.25
CA GLN A 98 -15.49 -14.86 3.62
C GLN A 98 -14.35 -14.57 2.61
N GLY A 99 -13.86 -13.33 2.38
CA GLY A 99 -12.87 -13.09 1.30
C GLY A 99 -11.85 -11.96 1.46
N GLY A 100 -11.87 -11.23 2.59
CA GLY A 100 -10.98 -10.10 2.89
C GLY A 100 -9.78 -10.50 3.73
N ASP A 101 -9.71 -11.77 4.10
CA ASP A 101 -8.67 -12.33 4.94
C ASP A 101 -7.42 -12.67 4.12
N ASP A 102 -7.56 -13.06 2.85
CA ASP A 102 -6.43 -13.46 2.01
C ASP A 102 -5.40 -12.33 1.85
N VAL A 103 -5.86 -11.08 1.68
CA VAL A 103 -4.99 -9.90 1.59
C VAL A 103 -4.23 -9.68 2.90
N ARG A 104 -4.95 -9.75 4.03
CA ARG A 104 -4.36 -9.61 5.37
C ARG A 104 -3.33 -10.70 5.63
N LEU A 105 -3.74 -11.96 5.46
CA LEU A 105 -2.88 -13.13 5.65
C LEU A 105 -1.67 -13.08 4.72
N CYS A 106 -1.84 -12.65 3.47
CA CYS A 106 -0.75 -12.50 2.52
C CYS A 106 0.26 -11.45 3.01
N LEU A 107 -0.21 -10.26 3.37
CA LEU A 107 0.65 -9.21 3.92
C LEU A 107 1.37 -9.65 5.19
N LEU A 108 0.65 -10.19 6.18
CA LEU A 108 1.23 -10.59 7.46
C LEU A 108 2.21 -11.75 7.30
N LYS A 109 1.93 -12.73 6.43
CA LYS A 109 2.89 -13.80 6.12
C LYS A 109 4.16 -13.26 5.49
N THR A 110 4.03 -12.38 4.50
CA THR A 110 5.19 -11.77 3.84
C THR A 110 5.99 -10.91 4.82
N LEU A 111 5.36 -9.98 5.53
CA LEU A 111 6.04 -9.12 6.50
C LEU A 111 6.67 -9.94 7.63
N GLY A 112 5.99 -10.99 8.10
CA GLY A 112 6.47 -11.87 9.15
C GLY A 112 7.66 -12.70 8.71
N ALA A 113 7.66 -13.19 7.47
CA ALA A 113 8.79 -13.87 6.89
C ALA A 113 10.01 -12.96 6.69
N HIS A 114 9.82 -11.64 6.67
CA HIS A 114 10.90 -10.65 6.67
C HIS A 114 11.19 -10.07 8.08
N ASP A 115 10.51 -10.56 9.12
CA ASP A 115 10.52 -10.02 10.50
C ASP A 115 10.30 -8.50 10.58
N MET A 116 9.34 -8.04 9.81
CA MET A 116 8.98 -6.63 9.73
C MET A 116 7.80 -6.36 10.66
N ARG A 117 8.08 -5.86 11.87
CA ARG A 117 7.05 -5.44 12.85
C ARG A 117 6.55 -4.03 12.63
N SER A 118 7.35 -3.23 11.94
CA SER A 118 7.00 -1.90 11.49
C SER A 118 7.56 -1.64 10.10
N LEU A 119 6.93 -0.72 9.37
CA LEU A 119 7.46 -0.17 8.13
C LEU A 119 7.48 1.36 8.22
N PRO A 120 8.55 2.03 7.76
CA PRO A 120 8.61 3.48 7.77
C PRO A 120 7.68 4.05 6.71
N CYS A 121 6.93 5.09 7.07
CA CYS A 121 6.16 5.88 6.13
C CYS A 121 7.08 6.34 5.01
N VAL A 122 6.68 6.05 3.78
CA VAL A 122 7.53 6.34 2.65
C VAL A 122 7.76 7.86 2.47
N SER A 123 6.89 8.70 3.03
CA SER A 123 6.99 10.16 3.01
C SER A 123 7.75 10.76 4.20
N CYS A 124 7.33 10.42 5.42
CA CYS A 124 7.88 11.04 6.63
C CYS A 124 8.93 10.20 7.34
N PHE A 125 9.15 8.96 6.91
CA PHE A 125 10.00 7.96 7.55
C PHE A 125 9.61 7.54 8.97
N ASP A 126 8.56 8.13 9.55
CA ASP A 126 8.01 7.69 10.83
C ASP A 126 7.69 6.18 10.77
N PRO A 127 8.17 5.37 11.73
CA PRO A 127 7.87 3.95 11.77
C PRO A 127 6.39 3.72 12.09
N LEU A 128 5.72 2.86 11.32
CA LEU A 128 4.35 2.47 11.58
C LEU A 128 4.30 1.01 12.02
N ALA A 129 3.75 0.78 13.21
CA ALA A 129 3.45 -0.55 13.71
C ALA A 129 2.49 -1.29 12.77
N ILE A 130 2.75 -2.58 12.58
CA ILE A 130 1.90 -3.48 11.82
C ILE A 130 1.02 -4.26 12.81
N TYR A 131 -0.29 -4.23 12.59
CA TYR A 131 -1.27 -4.88 13.45
C TYR A 131 -1.75 -6.20 12.85
N ASP A 132 -2.07 -7.15 13.73
CA ASP A 132 -2.56 -8.48 13.35
C ASP A 132 -3.99 -8.48 12.78
N LYS A 133 -4.77 -7.45 13.10
CA LYS A 133 -6.15 -7.23 12.66
C LYS A 133 -6.30 -5.88 11.96
N TYR A 134 -7.31 -5.79 11.11
CA TYR A 134 -7.67 -4.52 10.46
C TYR A 134 -8.06 -3.47 11.52
N PRO A 135 -7.68 -2.19 11.34
CA PRO A 135 -6.76 -1.64 10.34
C PRO A 135 -5.31 -2.12 10.56
N LEU A 136 -4.69 -2.68 9.52
CA LEU A 136 -3.36 -3.32 9.64
C LEU A 136 -2.22 -2.32 9.90
N VAL A 137 -2.48 -1.03 9.65
CA VAL A 137 -1.54 0.05 9.86
C VAL A 137 -2.29 1.37 10.00
N ASP A 138 -1.71 2.35 10.68
CA ASP A 138 -2.26 3.72 10.76
C ASP A 138 -1.96 4.52 9.49
N GLY A 139 -2.51 4.04 8.37
CA GLY A 139 -2.19 4.49 7.03
C GLY A 139 -2.72 3.51 5.98
N ILE A 140 -2.01 3.36 4.88
CA ILE A 140 -2.28 2.34 3.87
C ILE A 140 -1.01 1.62 3.47
N PHE A 141 -1.16 0.36 3.07
CA PHE A 141 -0.17 -0.29 2.23
C PHE A 141 -0.49 -0.08 0.76
N PHE A 142 0.53 -0.04 -0.08
CA PHE A 142 0.36 -0.06 -1.52
C PHE A 142 1.53 -0.77 -2.21
N LEU A 143 1.26 -1.28 -3.40
CA LEU A 143 2.26 -1.92 -4.25
C LEU A 143 2.94 -0.91 -5.16
N SER A 144 4.26 -0.95 -5.24
CA SER A 144 5.03 -0.17 -6.18
C SER A 144 6.03 -1.06 -6.89
N THR A 145 6.29 -0.78 -8.17
CA THR A 145 7.38 -1.40 -8.93
C THR A 145 8.73 -0.74 -8.63
N LEU A 146 8.73 0.43 -7.98
CA LEU A 146 9.94 1.15 -7.61
C LEU A 146 10.32 0.85 -6.16
N PRO A 147 11.57 0.42 -5.88
CA PRO A 147 12.07 0.39 -4.51
C PRO A 147 12.13 1.81 -3.95
N ARG A 148 11.97 1.94 -2.63
CA ARG A 148 12.31 3.19 -1.96
C ARG A 148 13.69 3.13 -1.35
N GLN A 149 14.50 4.14 -1.66
CA GLN A 149 15.81 4.30 -1.06
C GLN A 149 15.67 4.59 0.43
N GLY A 150 16.45 3.89 1.26
CA GLY A 150 16.46 4.08 2.72
C GLY A 150 15.33 3.37 3.49
N VAL A 151 14.53 2.54 2.81
CA VAL A 151 13.47 1.73 3.43
C VAL A 151 13.76 0.24 3.18
N PRO A 152 13.50 -0.67 4.13
CA PRO A 152 13.64 -2.10 3.90
C PRO A 152 12.80 -2.56 2.69
N SER A 153 13.44 -3.24 1.75
CA SER A 153 12.79 -3.77 0.55
C SER A 153 12.08 -5.08 0.87
N VAL A 154 10.77 -5.02 1.10
CA VAL A 154 9.91 -6.20 1.22
C VAL A 154 9.11 -6.34 -0.06
N HIS A 155 9.07 -7.55 -0.61
CA HIS A 155 8.41 -7.82 -1.88
C HIS A 155 7.24 -8.80 -1.73
N LEU A 156 6.26 -8.69 -2.61
CA LEU A 156 5.24 -9.71 -2.84
C LEU A 156 5.00 -9.92 -4.33
N LEU A 157 4.43 -11.05 -4.71
CA LEU A 157 4.01 -11.29 -6.08
C LEU A 157 2.56 -10.88 -6.25
N PHE A 158 2.30 -10.04 -7.23
CA PHE A 158 0.96 -9.72 -7.70
C PHE A 158 0.89 -10.03 -9.18
N ASP A 159 -0.02 -10.93 -9.56
CA ASP A 159 -0.17 -11.42 -10.93
C ASP A 159 1.17 -11.95 -11.52
N GLY A 160 1.92 -12.68 -10.69
CA GLY A 160 3.22 -13.27 -11.06
C GLY A 160 4.39 -12.29 -11.16
N ARG A 161 4.18 -10.99 -10.92
CA ARG A 161 5.24 -9.95 -10.95
C ARG A 161 5.60 -9.49 -9.54
N PRO A 162 6.89 -9.21 -9.26
CA PRO A 162 7.31 -8.72 -7.96
C PRO A 162 7.01 -7.22 -7.79
N PHE A 163 6.43 -6.87 -6.65
CA PHE A 163 6.18 -5.50 -6.22
C PHE A 163 6.74 -5.26 -4.82
N TYR A 164 7.18 -4.05 -4.56
CA TYR A 164 7.57 -3.58 -3.24
C TYR A 164 6.34 -3.19 -2.43
N ILE A 165 6.29 -3.65 -1.18
CA ILE A 165 5.30 -3.20 -0.21
C ILE A 165 5.77 -1.84 0.33
N GLN A 166 4.96 -0.82 0.14
CA GLN A 166 5.19 0.52 0.66
C GLN A 166 4.04 0.91 1.61
N VAL A 167 4.33 1.79 2.57
CA VAL A 167 3.34 2.31 3.52
C VAL A 167 3.30 3.84 3.52
N LEU A 168 2.11 4.42 3.48
CA LEU A 168 1.91 5.86 3.67
C LEU A 168 1.08 6.08 4.93
N CYS A 169 1.61 6.85 5.90
CA CYS A 169 0.91 7.09 7.16
C CYS A 169 -0.32 7.99 6.97
N VAL A 170 -1.26 7.91 7.91
CA VAL A 170 -2.49 8.70 7.90
C VAL A 170 -2.21 10.21 7.85
N ARG A 171 -1.17 10.71 8.54
CA ARG A 171 -0.80 12.14 8.52
C ARG A 171 -0.38 12.60 7.13
N CYS A 172 0.45 11.82 6.45
CA CYS A 172 0.87 12.12 5.08
C CYS A 172 -0.29 11.97 4.10
N LEU A 173 -1.15 10.97 4.25
CA LEU A 173 -2.37 10.81 3.45
C LEU A 173 -3.34 11.99 3.56
N TRP A 174 -3.44 12.59 4.75
CA TRP A 174 -4.35 13.71 5.03
C TRP A 174 -3.74 15.09 4.82
N SER A 175 -2.44 15.17 4.50
CA SER A 175 -1.77 16.43 4.13
C SER A 175 -2.12 16.83 2.69
N ASP A 176 -1.82 18.09 2.33
CA ASP A 176 -1.92 18.53 0.94
C ASP A 176 -0.63 18.19 0.20
N TRP A 177 -0.76 17.80 -1.06
CA TRP A 177 0.35 17.35 -1.91
C TRP A 177 0.30 18.08 -3.24
N ASP A 178 1.37 18.82 -3.52
CA ASP A 178 1.48 19.56 -4.78
C ASP A 178 2.55 18.94 -5.65
N CYS A 179 2.28 18.82 -6.95
CA CYS A 179 3.32 18.39 -7.88
C CYS A 179 4.44 19.43 -7.95
N ARG A 180 5.70 19.02 -7.79
CA ARG A 180 6.86 19.94 -7.89
C ARG A 180 7.04 20.56 -9.28
N HIS A 181 6.43 19.98 -10.30
CA HIS A 181 6.60 20.41 -11.69
C HIS A 181 5.55 21.44 -12.11
N CYS A 182 4.29 21.29 -11.69
CA CYS A 182 3.20 22.19 -12.10
C CYS A 182 2.46 22.87 -10.94
N GLY A 183 2.69 22.46 -9.68
CA GLY A 183 1.98 22.97 -8.51
C GLY A 183 0.55 22.44 -8.33
N ASP A 184 0.09 21.49 -9.16
CA ASP A 184 -1.27 20.96 -9.09
C ASP A 184 -1.48 20.03 -7.89
N GLU A 185 -2.53 20.30 -7.11
CA GLU A 185 -2.96 19.50 -5.96
C GLU A 185 -3.75 18.28 -6.46
N SER A 186 -3.03 17.26 -6.88
CA SER A 186 -3.61 16.14 -7.63
C SER A 186 -3.68 14.82 -6.86
N PHE A 187 -3.10 14.74 -5.66
CA PHE A 187 -3.12 13.51 -4.85
C PHE A 187 -4.33 13.44 -3.92
N MET A 188 -5.27 12.55 -4.25
CA MET A 188 -6.50 12.34 -3.49
C MET A 188 -6.34 11.34 -2.33
N GLY A 189 -5.32 11.51 -1.49
CA GLY A 189 -5.02 10.60 -0.38
C GLY A 189 -6.20 10.42 0.60
N ARG A 190 -6.96 11.49 0.86
CA ARG A 190 -8.13 11.54 1.76
C ARG A 190 -9.35 10.71 1.31
N SER A 191 -9.30 10.18 0.09
CA SER A 191 -10.36 9.34 -0.50
C SER A 191 -10.03 7.85 -0.42
N LEU A 192 -8.82 7.50 0.02
CA LEU A 192 -8.39 6.10 0.17
C LEU A 192 -8.91 5.51 1.48
N ILE A 193 -9.26 4.23 1.45
CA ILE A 193 -9.66 3.41 2.59
C ILE A 193 -8.41 3.08 3.38
N LEU A 194 -8.43 3.39 4.67
CA LEU A 194 -7.31 3.14 5.57
C LEU A 194 -7.22 1.68 6.03
N GLY A 195 -6.02 1.27 6.43
CA GLY A 195 -5.76 -0.02 7.05
C GLY A 195 -5.65 -1.21 6.10
N THR A 196 -5.72 -0.98 4.79
CA THR A 196 -5.74 -2.02 3.75
C THR A 196 -4.56 -1.91 2.78
N LEU A 197 -4.52 -2.83 1.81
CA LEU A 197 -3.59 -2.86 0.69
C LEU A 197 -4.22 -2.34 -0.60
N TYR A 198 -3.53 -1.45 -1.29
CA TYR A 198 -3.77 -1.11 -2.69
C TYR A 198 -2.82 -1.86 -3.61
N THR A 199 -3.35 -2.52 -4.63
CA THR A 199 -2.57 -3.29 -5.61
C THR A 199 -1.98 -2.44 -6.74
N PHE A 200 -1.88 -1.13 -6.52
CA PHE A 200 -1.31 -0.16 -7.45
C PHE A 200 -0.54 0.93 -6.70
N ASP A 201 0.35 1.63 -7.40
CA ASP A 201 1.12 2.72 -6.82
C ASP A 201 0.26 3.99 -6.66
N VAL A 202 -0.21 4.21 -5.44
CA VAL A 202 -1.12 5.32 -5.10
C VAL A 202 -0.49 6.70 -5.36
N ILE A 203 0.83 6.83 -5.22
CA ILE A 203 1.57 8.10 -5.42
C ILE A 203 1.67 8.44 -6.91
N SER A 204 1.46 7.45 -7.77
CA SER A 204 1.57 7.55 -9.22
C SER A 204 0.22 7.81 -9.91
N ILE A 205 -0.90 7.74 -9.18
CA ILE A 205 -2.23 8.10 -9.70
C ILE A 205 -2.33 9.57 -10.15
N PRO A 206 -1.74 10.55 -9.45
CA PRO A 206 -1.78 11.93 -9.93
C PRO A 206 -1.03 12.04 -11.26
N GLN A 207 -1.76 12.32 -12.34
CA GLN A 207 -1.24 12.40 -13.71
C GLN A 207 -1.29 13.84 -14.25
N CYS A 208 -0.89 14.80 -13.41
CA CYS A 208 -0.91 16.23 -13.74
C CYS A 208 0.14 16.65 -14.80
N CYS A 209 1.23 15.89 -14.92
CA CYS A 209 2.35 16.19 -15.81
C CYS A 209 2.69 14.97 -16.66
N THR A 210 3.21 15.23 -17.86
CA THR A 210 3.78 14.19 -18.72
C THR A 210 4.89 13.45 -17.97
N PRO A 211 4.81 12.10 -17.87
CA PRO A 211 5.85 11.32 -17.24
C PRO A 211 7.17 11.43 -18.00
N LEU A 212 8.29 11.38 -17.27
CA LEU A 212 9.64 11.46 -17.84
C LEU A 212 10.30 10.09 -17.80
N CYS A 213 11.15 9.82 -18.79
CA CYS A 213 11.94 8.60 -18.82
C CYS A 213 12.92 8.57 -17.64
N HIS A 214 12.86 7.50 -16.84
CA HIS A 214 13.79 7.28 -15.72
C HIS A 214 15.29 7.19 -16.11
N SER A 215 15.60 6.96 -17.39
CA SER A 215 16.98 6.82 -17.88
C SER A 215 17.52 8.10 -18.52
N CYS A 216 16.71 8.80 -19.32
CA CYS A 216 17.18 9.95 -20.11
C CYS A 216 16.41 11.25 -19.85
N ASN A 217 15.44 11.24 -18.92
CA ASN A 217 14.55 12.35 -18.60
C ASN A 217 13.71 12.90 -19.78
N ALA A 218 13.72 12.23 -20.94
CA ALA A 218 12.87 12.62 -22.07
C ALA A 218 11.38 12.36 -21.76
N PRO A 219 10.46 13.21 -22.24
CA PRO A 219 9.03 12.99 -22.08
C PRO A 219 8.56 11.66 -22.68
N ILE A 220 7.72 10.93 -21.96
CA ILE A 220 7.16 9.67 -22.41
C ILE A 220 5.82 9.92 -23.11
N SER A 221 5.72 9.41 -24.34
CA SER A 221 4.46 9.42 -25.10
C SER A 221 3.54 8.35 -24.53
N VAL A 222 2.58 8.77 -23.71
CA VAL A 222 1.58 7.88 -23.13
C VAL A 222 0.39 7.76 -24.08
N PRO A 223 -0.03 6.54 -24.46
CA PRO A 223 -1.21 6.36 -25.32
C PRO A 223 -2.46 7.02 -24.72
N PRO A 224 -3.24 7.80 -25.49
CA PRO A 224 -4.44 8.48 -24.98
C PRO A 224 -5.46 7.53 -24.34
N GLN A 225 -5.57 6.31 -24.87
CA GLN A 225 -6.43 5.26 -24.33
C GLN A 225 -6.02 4.87 -22.91
N LEU A 226 -4.71 4.75 -22.64
CA LEU A 226 -4.17 4.42 -21.33
C LEU A 226 -4.47 5.53 -20.32
N ILE A 227 -4.28 6.80 -20.69
CA ILE A 227 -4.66 7.95 -19.87
C ILE A 227 -6.15 7.89 -19.51
N GLN A 228 -7.01 7.59 -20.50
CA GLN A 228 -8.45 7.49 -20.28
C GLN A 228 -8.81 6.36 -19.31
N TYR A 229 -8.20 5.18 -19.45
CA TYR A 229 -8.46 4.07 -18.53
C TYR A 229 -8.05 4.40 -17.09
N ILE A 230 -6.89 5.05 -16.90
CA ILE A 230 -6.44 5.49 -15.57
C ILE A 230 -7.42 6.51 -14.98
N LYS A 231 -7.87 7.50 -15.78
CA LYS A 231 -8.90 8.47 -15.34
C LYS A 231 -10.24 7.83 -14.99
N MET A 232 -10.56 6.69 -15.59
CA MET A 232 -11.75 5.89 -15.26
C MET A 232 -11.56 4.96 -14.05
N GLY A 233 -10.41 5.02 -13.36
CA GLY A 233 -10.12 4.27 -12.16
C GLY A 233 -9.39 2.94 -12.37
N ASN A 234 -8.93 2.63 -13.60
CA ASN A 234 -8.16 1.43 -13.87
C ASN A 234 -6.66 1.64 -13.58
N TYR A 235 -6.33 1.72 -12.29
CA TYR A 235 -4.98 2.06 -11.82
C TYR A 235 -3.96 0.92 -11.94
N SER A 236 -4.38 -0.32 -12.21
CA SER A 236 -3.43 -1.43 -12.43
C SER A 236 -2.53 -1.19 -13.64
N LEU A 237 -2.99 -0.38 -14.60
CA LEU A 237 -2.23 -0.04 -15.80
C LEU A 237 -1.08 0.95 -15.56
N VAL A 238 -0.95 1.53 -14.35
CA VAL A 238 0.19 2.38 -13.97
C VAL A 238 1.50 1.59 -14.03
N HIS A 239 1.46 0.28 -13.86
CA HIS A 239 2.64 -0.59 -13.88
C HIS A 239 2.98 -1.14 -15.27
N GLU A 240 2.22 -0.78 -16.31
CA GLU A 240 2.49 -1.25 -17.67
C GLU A 240 3.80 -0.65 -18.20
N PRO A 241 4.73 -1.49 -18.68
CA PRO A 241 5.99 -0.99 -19.22
C PRO A 241 5.76 -0.27 -20.54
N ILE A 242 6.37 0.90 -20.68
CA ILE A 242 6.37 1.71 -21.90
C ILE A 242 7.81 1.79 -22.41
N THR A 243 8.00 1.67 -23.73
CA THR A 243 9.30 1.88 -24.36
C THR A 243 9.51 3.36 -24.64
N CYS A 244 10.58 3.94 -24.09
CA CYS A 244 10.97 5.32 -24.37
C CYS A 244 11.42 5.46 -25.83
N SER A 245 10.80 6.36 -26.58
CA SER A 245 11.15 6.64 -27.99
C SER A 245 12.53 7.30 -28.14
N SER A 246 13.03 7.97 -27.10
CA SER A 246 14.31 8.69 -27.14
C SER A 246 15.52 7.81 -26.86
N CYS A 247 15.43 6.88 -25.90
CA CYS A 247 16.57 6.05 -25.47
C CYS A 247 16.33 4.53 -25.57
N GLY A 248 15.15 4.09 -26.00
CA GLY A 248 14.81 2.67 -26.17
C GLY A 248 14.61 1.89 -24.87
N THR A 249 14.73 2.51 -23.69
CA THR A 249 14.49 1.81 -22.42
C THR A 249 13.02 1.46 -22.26
N THR A 250 12.71 0.20 -21.93
CA THR A 250 11.34 -0.26 -21.62
C THR A 250 11.18 -0.46 -20.12
N ARG A 251 10.40 0.39 -19.45
CA ARG A 251 10.14 0.36 -18.00
C ARG A 251 8.76 0.93 -17.65
N ASP A 252 8.39 0.79 -16.39
CA ASP A 252 7.21 1.39 -15.74
C ASP A 252 7.35 2.91 -15.59
N HIS A 253 7.24 3.63 -16.71
CA HIS A 253 7.44 5.08 -16.72
C HIS A 253 6.33 5.90 -16.06
N LEU A 254 5.17 5.30 -15.82
CA LEU A 254 4.06 5.99 -15.15
C LEU A 254 4.20 6.00 -13.63
N SER A 255 5.06 5.14 -13.08
CA SER A 255 5.42 5.14 -11.67
C SER A 255 6.18 6.42 -11.33
N ARG A 256 5.66 7.21 -10.40
CA ARG A 256 6.25 8.46 -9.93
C ARG A 256 7.01 8.25 -8.63
N ARG A 257 7.99 9.13 -8.38
CA ARG A 257 8.71 9.15 -7.10
C ARG A 257 7.99 10.07 -6.15
N ILE A 258 8.11 9.80 -4.85
CA ILE A 258 7.58 10.74 -3.86
C ILE A 258 8.24 12.12 -3.93
N THR A 259 9.50 12.15 -4.40
CA THR A 259 10.28 13.37 -4.58
C THR A 259 9.72 14.28 -5.66
N ASP A 260 8.75 13.79 -6.45
CA ASP A 260 8.05 14.57 -7.46
C ASP A 260 6.92 15.43 -6.86
N TYR A 261 6.69 15.31 -5.55
CA TYR A 261 5.68 16.04 -4.79
C TYR A 261 6.27 16.84 -3.62
N ASN A 262 5.62 17.95 -3.30
CA ASN A 262 5.80 18.69 -2.06
C ASN A 262 4.67 18.31 -1.10
N LEU A 263 5.06 17.96 0.13
CA LEU A 263 4.11 17.66 1.20
C LEU A 263 3.91 18.91 2.05
N ASN A 264 2.75 19.53 1.96
CA ASN A 264 2.38 20.67 2.80
C ASN A 264 1.71 20.14 4.08
N ARG A 265 2.50 19.99 5.14
CA ARG A 265 1.98 19.54 6.43
C ARG A 265 1.20 20.69 7.09
N GLN A 266 -0.11 20.72 6.87
CA GLN A 266 -1.01 21.56 7.65
C GLN A 266 -1.29 20.93 9.03
N PHE A 267 -0.25 20.74 9.82
CA PHE A 267 -0.41 20.45 11.25
C PHE A 267 0.33 21.52 12.03
N SER A 268 -0.38 22.63 12.27
CA SER A 268 -0.06 23.52 13.38
C SER A 268 -0.19 22.71 14.68
N GLN A 269 0.94 22.28 15.23
CA GLN A 269 0.97 21.99 16.66
C GLN A 269 0.68 23.31 17.37
N SER A 270 -0.46 23.37 18.07
CA SER A 270 -0.67 24.33 19.13
C SER A 270 0.55 24.28 20.07
N GLY A 271 1.09 25.45 20.39
CA GLY A 271 2.47 25.64 20.81
C GLY A 271 2.96 24.79 21.99
N VAL A 272 4.18 24.29 21.84
CA VAL A 272 5.11 24.13 22.95
C VAL A 272 6.39 24.83 22.53
N THR A 273 6.69 25.95 23.18
CA THR A 273 7.94 26.69 23.03
C THR A 273 9.09 25.78 23.46
N LEU A 274 9.92 25.34 22.51
CA LEU A 274 11.18 24.66 22.81
C LEU A 274 12.13 25.67 23.46
N ILE A 275 12.26 25.59 24.78
CA ILE A 275 13.42 26.12 25.49
C ILE A 275 14.54 25.10 25.25
N GLY A 276 15.63 25.57 24.64
CA GLY A 276 16.79 24.76 24.31
C GLY A 276 17.41 24.13 25.56
N ILE A 277 17.62 22.82 25.49
CA ILE A 277 18.56 22.12 26.36
C ILE A 277 19.58 21.50 25.41
N GLU A 278 20.79 22.04 25.43
CA GLU A 278 21.96 21.43 24.80
C GLU A 278 22.19 20.06 25.43
N ALA A 279 22.15 19.01 24.61
CA ALA A 279 22.57 17.67 24.99
C ALA A 279 23.77 17.27 24.13
N THR A 280 24.96 17.58 24.63
CA THR A 280 26.21 16.90 24.25
C THR A 280 26.09 15.41 24.59
N VAL A 281 26.23 14.54 23.58
CA VAL A 281 26.52 13.11 23.77
C VAL A 281 27.71 12.74 22.86
N PRO A 282 28.75 12.08 23.39
CA PRO A 282 29.98 11.79 22.64
C PRO A 282 29.81 10.60 21.70
N MET A 283 30.41 10.72 20.51
CA MET A 283 30.58 9.64 19.54
C MET A 283 31.69 8.69 20.02
N THR A 284 31.34 7.45 20.36
CA THR A 284 32.31 6.35 20.43
C THR A 284 32.19 5.51 19.16
N SER A 285 33.24 5.56 18.35
CA SER A 285 33.43 4.76 17.14
C SER A 285 33.69 3.29 17.48
N PRO A 286 33.20 2.31 16.68
CA PRO A 286 33.60 0.91 16.84
C PRO A 286 35.04 0.72 16.35
N LYS A 287 35.87 0.06 17.19
CA LYS A 287 37.25 -0.33 16.84
C LYS A 287 37.22 -1.50 15.85
N LEU A 288 37.92 -1.30 14.73
CA LEU A 288 38.26 -2.33 13.75
C LEU A 288 39.32 -3.25 14.36
N GLY A 289 39.00 -4.54 14.55
CA GLY A 289 39.92 -5.55 15.04
C GLY A 289 40.85 -6.03 13.92
N THR A 290 42.14 -5.74 14.06
CA THR A 290 43.23 -6.38 13.32
C THR A 290 44.36 -6.65 14.29
N ASP A 291 44.41 -7.87 14.83
CA ASP A 291 45.60 -8.42 15.47
C ASP A 291 45.93 -9.74 14.77
N LEU A 292 46.76 -9.64 13.73
CA LEU A 292 47.59 -10.74 13.25
C LEU A 292 48.91 -10.65 14.01
N ILE A 293 49.06 -11.45 15.06
CA ILE A 293 50.34 -11.69 15.70
C ILE A 293 50.97 -12.90 15.01
N VAL A 294 52.05 -12.62 14.29
CA VAL A 294 53.00 -13.60 13.75
C VAL A 294 53.85 -14.06 14.92
N ASP A 295 53.65 -15.28 15.38
CA ASP A 295 54.59 -15.94 16.28
C ASP A 295 55.70 -16.59 15.44
N SER A 296 56.92 -16.19 15.77
CA SER A 296 58.16 -16.72 15.22
C SER A 296 58.96 -17.26 16.40
N SER A 297 59.67 -18.38 16.18
CA SER A 297 60.58 -19.06 17.12
C SER A 297 59.82 -20.03 18.08
N ILE A 298 60.07 -21.34 18.19
CA ILE A 298 61.32 -22.11 18.24
C ILE A 298 61.02 -23.63 18.10
N SER A 299 61.92 -24.32 17.38
CA SER A 299 62.30 -25.77 17.38
C SER A 299 61.24 -26.88 17.36
#